data_AF-A0A699H882-F1
#
_entry.id   AF-A0A699H882-F1
#
_cell.length_a   1.000
_cell.length_b   1.000
_cell.length_c   1.000
_cell.angle_alpha   90.00
_cell.angle_beta   90.00
_cell.angle_gamma   90.00
#
_symmetry.space_group_name_H-M   'P 1'
#
loop_
_entity.id
_entity.type
_entity.pdbx_description
1 polymer ?
#
loop_
_entity_poly.entity_id
_entity_poly.type
_entity_poly.pdbx_seq_one_letter_code
_entity_poly.pdbx_strand_id
1 'polypeptide(L)'
;GKENGVNILKSIDEGPFRIGTLRETLTEGTEVALHLGPERPQVYSDLTPEEKEMYNADIRATNILLQRLPKDIYSLINHYTDAKDIWDNVKMLLEGSELTKEDHELQLYDDFEHFWQNKGETIHDYYVRFAKLINDMRNIKMTMSMM
;
A
#
# COMPACT_ATOMS: atom_id res chain seq x y z
N GLY A 1 4.49 -12.13 21.27
CA GLY A 1 3.44 -11.12 21.54
C GLY A 1 3.67 -9.84 20.76
N LYS A 2 4.78 -9.13 21.03
CA LYS A 2 5.15 -7.88 20.36
C LYS A 2 5.85 -8.09 18.99
N GLU A 3 6.72 -9.09 18.87
CA GLU A 3 7.49 -9.39 17.64
C GLU A 3 6.60 -9.77 16.44
N ASN A 4 5.53 -10.55 16.68
CA ASN A 4 4.54 -10.85 15.64
C ASN A 4 3.86 -9.59 15.08
N GLY A 5 3.66 -8.55 15.88
CA GLY A 5 3.09 -7.29 15.39
C GLY A 5 4.05 -6.52 14.50
N VAL A 6 5.35 -6.54 14.83
CA VAL A 6 6.41 -5.91 14.04
C VAL A 6 6.53 -6.59 12.67
N ASN A 7 6.51 -7.92 12.62
CA ASN A 7 6.61 -8.65 11.35
C ASN A 7 5.37 -8.42 10.46
N ILE A 8 4.18 -8.25 11.03
CA ILE A 8 2.97 -7.90 10.28
C ILE A 8 3.10 -6.50 9.64
N LEU A 9 3.56 -5.51 10.40
CA LEU A 9 3.78 -4.16 9.86
C LEU A 9 4.85 -4.18 8.76
N LYS A 10 5.94 -4.91 9.00
CA LYS A 10 7.00 -5.09 8.00
C LYS A 10 6.48 -5.67 6.69
N SER A 11 5.59 -6.66 6.75
CA SER A 11 4.95 -7.25 5.56
C SER A 11 4.15 -6.22 4.75
N ILE A 12 3.44 -5.33 5.44
CA ILE A 12 2.63 -4.27 4.82
C ILE A 12 3.52 -3.20 4.17
N ASP A 13 4.60 -2.81 4.84
CA ASP A 13 5.43 -1.69 4.41
C ASP A 13 6.47 -2.12 3.35
N GLU A 14 7.16 -3.24 3.59
CA GLU A 14 8.30 -3.71 2.81
C GLU A 14 7.95 -4.82 1.81
N GLY A 15 6.82 -5.50 2.01
CA GLY A 15 6.37 -6.62 1.16
C GLY A 15 6.65 -7.99 1.77
N PRO A 16 6.21 -9.07 1.09
CA PRO A 16 6.23 -10.42 1.63
C PRO A 16 7.64 -11.01 1.68
N PHE A 17 7.85 -11.92 2.62
CA PHE A 17 9.02 -12.78 2.64
C PHE A 17 9.14 -13.59 1.35
N ARG A 18 10.37 -13.64 0.82
CA ARG A 18 10.70 -14.43 -0.37
C ARG A 18 11.40 -15.72 0.02
N ILE A 19 10.71 -16.83 -0.19
CA ILE A 19 11.29 -18.17 -0.07
C ILE A 19 12.39 -18.33 -1.13
N GLY A 20 13.57 -18.76 -0.70
CA GLY A 20 14.75 -18.90 -1.54
C GLY A 20 14.87 -20.26 -2.24
N THR A 21 16.08 -20.57 -2.68
CA THR A 21 16.45 -21.84 -3.31
C THR A 21 17.42 -22.59 -2.40
N LEU A 22 17.23 -23.89 -2.19
CA LEU A 22 18.11 -24.74 -1.39
C LEU A 22 18.98 -25.60 -2.30
N ARG A 23 20.26 -25.72 -1.93
CA ARG A 23 21.19 -26.70 -2.49
C ARG A 23 21.29 -27.91 -1.57
N GLU A 24 20.93 -29.08 -2.05
CA GLU A 24 21.14 -30.33 -1.32
C GLU A 24 22.64 -30.67 -1.26
N THR A 25 23.14 -31.01 -0.07
CA THR A 25 24.47 -31.58 0.10
C THR A 25 24.35 -33.09 0.10
N LEU A 26 24.86 -33.74 -0.94
CA LEU A 26 25.01 -35.19 -0.96
C LEU A 26 26.20 -35.53 -0.05
N THR A 27 25.92 -36.20 1.07
CA THR A 27 26.96 -36.78 1.92
C THR A 27 27.17 -38.22 1.53
N GLU A 28 28.16 -38.46 0.66
CA GLU A 28 28.74 -39.79 0.49
C GLU A 28 30.24 -39.71 0.73
N GLY A 29 30.72 -40.59 1.61
CA GLY A 29 31.95 -40.41 2.37
C GLY A 29 33.26 -40.40 1.58
N THR A 30 34.23 -39.73 2.19
CA THR A 30 35.69 -39.78 1.98
C THR A 30 36.23 -39.28 0.63
N GLU A 31 37.00 -38.19 0.75
CA GLU A 31 37.91 -37.56 -0.22
C GLU A 31 37.34 -36.76 -1.41
N VAL A 32 37.37 -35.43 -1.21
CA VAL A 32 37.71 -34.38 -2.20
C VAL A 32 36.87 -34.34 -3.49
N ALA A 33 35.55 -34.20 -3.36
CA ALA A 33 34.74 -33.38 -4.28
C ALA A 33 33.41 -33.02 -3.59
N LEU A 34 33.18 -31.74 -3.28
CA LEU A 34 31.85 -31.26 -2.90
C LEU A 34 30.95 -31.31 -4.16
N HIS A 35 30.36 -32.46 -4.44
CA HIS A 35 29.31 -32.57 -5.45
C HIS A 35 28.07 -31.85 -4.92
N LEU A 36 27.90 -30.61 -5.36
CA LEU A 36 26.71 -29.81 -5.11
C LEU A 36 25.52 -30.47 -5.84
N GLY A 37 24.50 -30.85 -5.07
CA GLY A 37 23.27 -31.44 -5.61
C GLY A 37 22.44 -30.43 -6.42
N PRO A 38 21.36 -30.90 -7.08
CA PRO A 38 20.47 -30.04 -7.83
C PRO A 38 19.82 -28.98 -6.93
N GLU A 39 19.70 -27.76 -7.47
CA GLU A 39 18.98 -26.66 -6.83
C GLU A 39 17.48 -26.88 -6.92
N ARG A 40 16.78 -26.79 -5.78
CA ARG A 40 15.32 -26.85 -5.72
C ARG A 40 14.76 -25.65 -4.94
N PRO A 41 13.54 -25.17 -5.25
CA PRO A 41 12.87 -24.17 -4.42
C PRO A 41 12.76 -24.66 -2.97
N GLN A 42 13.08 -23.79 -2.01
CA GLN A 42 12.82 -24.10 -0.60
C GLN A 42 11.32 -24.30 -0.38
N VAL A 43 10.98 -25.18 0.55
CA VAL A 43 9.61 -25.32 1.04
C VAL A 43 9.51 -24.81 2.46
N TYR A 44 8.29 -24.58 2.96
CA TYR A 44 8.07 -24.09 4.32
C TYR A 44 8.82 -24.89 5.39
N SER A 45 8.93 -26.21 5.25
CA SER A 45 9.64 -27.06 6.20
C SER A 45 11.14 -26.75 6.31
N ASP A 46 11.75 -26.32 5.20
CA ASP A 46 13.19 -26.02 5.08
C ASP A 46 13.57 -24.68 5.74
N LEU A 47 12.57 -23.84 6.05
CA LEU A 47 12.78 -22.51 6.62
C LEU A 47 13.23 -22.55 8.08
N THR A 48 14.05 -21.57 8.47
CA THR A 48 14.40 -21.34 9.88
C THR A 48 13.16 -20.92 10.69
N PRO A 49 13.19 -21.03 12.03
CA PRO A 49 12.10 -20.52 12.87
C PRO A 49 11.74 -19.06 12.56
N GLU A 50 12.73 -18.20 12.34
CA GLU A 50 12.55 -16.78 12.07
C GLU A 50 11.90 -16.54 10.70
N GLU A 51 12.32 -17.28 9.66
CA GLU A 51 11.72 -17.23 8.33
C GLU A 51 10.26 -17.71 8.34
N LYS A 52 9.98 -18.77 9.11
CA LYS A 52 8.60 -19.26 9.33
C LYS A 52 7.73 -18.22 10.01
N GLU A 53 8.26 -17.48 10.98
CA GLU A 53 7.52 -16.40 11.63
C GLU A 53 7.18 -15.27 10.66
N MET A 54 8.13 -14.89 9.80
CA MET A 54 7.90 -13.86 8.79
C MET A 54 6.85 -14.30 7.75
N TYR A 55 6.98 -15.52 7.22
CA TYR A 55 6.00 -16.11 6.30
C TYR A 55 4.59 -16.18 6.92
N ASN A 56 4.50 -16.59 8.19
CA ASN A 56 3.23 -16.62 8.91
C ASN A 56 2.68 -15.20 9.16
N ALA A 57 3.55 -14.21 9.34
CA ALA A 57 3.15 -12.82 9.49
C ALA A 57 2.57 -12.26 8.18
N ASP A 58 3.14 -12.62 7.02
CA ASP A 58 2.61 -12.23 5.70
C ASP A 58 1.17 -12.71 5.51
N ILE A 59 0.93 -14.00 5.78
CA ILE A 59 -0.42 -14.58 5.68
C ILE A 59 -1.39 -13.86 6.62
N ARG A 60 -0.95 -13.51 7.84
CA ARG A 60 -1.77 -12.76 8.80
C ARG A 60 -2.05 -11.34 8.32
N ALA A 61 -1.05 -10.65 7.80
CA ALA A 61 -1.19 -9.29 7.27
C ALA A 61 -2.23 -9.24 6.15
N THR A 62 -2.11 -10.14 5.15
CA THR A 62 -3.08 -10.26 4.06
C THR A 62 -4.50 -10.52 4.58
N ASN A 63 -4.67 -11.49 5.47
CA ASN A 63 -5.99 -11.83 6.01
C ASN A 63 -6.63 -10.66 6.79
N ILE A 64 -5.84 -9.94 7.61
CA ILE A 64 -6.33 -8.78 8.37
C ILE A 64 -6.79 -7.67 7.44
N LEU A 65 -6.02 -7.38 6.38
CA LEU A 65 -6.40 -6.39 5.39
C LEU A 65 -7.70 -6.79 4.71
N LEU A 66 -7.76 -7.98 4.11
CA LEU A 66 -8.94 -8.45 3.37
C LEU A 66 -10.22 -8.47 4.21
N GLN A 67 -10.16 -8.86 5.48
CA GLN A 67 -11.32 -8.90 6.38
C GLN A 67 -11.85 -7.52 6.76
N ARG A 68 -11.01 -6.49 6.72
CA ARG A 68 -11.39 -5.12 7.09
C ARG A 68 -11.93 -4.30 5.92
N LEU A 69 -11.81 -4.79 4.70
CA LEU A 69 -12.22 -4.05 3.53
C LEU A 69 -13.74 -4.09 3.32
N PRO A 70 -14.35 -2.94 2.99
CA PRO A 70 -15.68 -2.89 2.41
C PRO A 70 -15.76 -3.76 1.14
N LYS A 71 -16.94 -4.35 0.88
CA LYS A 71 -17.14 -5.33 -0.20
C LYS A 71 -16.84 -4.77 -1.59
N ASP A 72 -17.18 -3.52 -1.81
CA ASP A 72 -16.90 -2.75 -3.02
C ASP A 72 -15.39 -2.60 -3.24
N ILE A 73 -14.62 -2.20 -2.23
CA ILE A 73 -13.16 -2.10 -2.31
C ILE A 73 -12.53 -3.48 -2.53
N TYR A 74 -12.96 -4.50 -1.78
CA TYR A 74 -12.48 -5.87 -1.93
C TYR A 74 -12.62 -6.36 -3.38
N SER A 75 -13.76 -6.09 -4.03
CA SER A 75 -14.00 -6.54 -5.40
C SER A 75 -13.03 -5.94 -6.44
N LEU A 76 -12.45 -4.78 -6.15
CA LEU A 76 -11.50 -4.09 -7.03
C LEU A 76 -10.07 -4.59 -6.88
N ILE A 77 -9.72 -5.17 -5.72
CA ILE A 77 -8.33 -5.49 -5.37
C ILE A 77 -8.12 -6.98 -5.03
N ASN A 78 -9.13 -7.83 -5.24
CA ASN A 78 -9.06 -9.26 -4.89
C ASN A 78 -8.04 -10.08 -5.71
N HIS A 79 -7.48 -9.50 -6.78
CA HIS A 79 -6.43 -10.12 -7.58
C HIS A 79 -5.02 -9.94 -7.00
N TYR A 80 -4.85 -9.06 -6.01
CA TYR A 80 -3.59 -8.91 -5.28
C TYR A 80 -3.46 -9.94 -4.17
N THR A 81 -2.25 -10.45 -3.98
CA THR A 81 -2.00 -11.64 -3.15
C THR A 81 -1.19 -11.36 -1.89
N ASP A 82 -0.39 -10.29 -1.88
CA ASP A 82 0.39 -9.87 -0.72
C ASP A 82 -0.13 -8.60 -0.06
N ALA A 83 0.19 -8.46 1.22
CA ALA A 83 -0.35 -7.40 2.07
C ALA A 83 0.06 -6.00 1.61
N LYS A 84 1.29 -5.85 1.08
CA LYS A 84 1.80 -4.57 0.62
C LYS A 84 1.03 -4.07 -0.59
N ASP A 85 0.89 -4.90 -1.62
CA ASP A 85 0.15 -4.53 -2.83
C ASP A 85 -1.32 -4.20 -2.50
N ILE A 86 -1.96 -4.99 -1.64
CA ILE A 86 -3.32 -4.71 -1.16
C ILE A 86 -3.37 -3.34 -0.48
N TRP A 87 -2.44 -3.06 0.44
CA TRP A 87 -2.42 -1.82 1.21
C TRP A 87 -2.15 -0.58 0.34
N ASP A 88 -1.18 -0.65 -0.57
CA ASP A 88 -0.84 0.46 -1.44
C ASP A 88 -1.96 0.77 -2.44
N ASN A 89 -2.68 -0.24 -2.93
CA ASN A 89 -3.86 -0.01 -3.77
C ASN A 89 -5.04 0.56 -2.99
N VAL A 90 -5.27 0.11 -1.74
CA VAL A 90 -6.30 0.72 -0.87
C VAL A 90 -5.98 2.19 -0.62
N LYS A 91 -4.72 2.51 -0.33
CA LYS A 91 -4.24 3.88 -0.15
C LYS A 91 -4.49 4.70 -1.41
N MET A 92 -4.10 4.19 -2.58
CA MET A 92 -4.35 4.84 -3.87
C MET A 92 -5.85 5.08 -4.14
N LEU A 93 -6.72 4.12 -3.80
CA LEU A 93 -8.17 4.24 -4.02
C LEU A 93 -8.84 5.27 -3.09
N LEU A 94 -8.33 5.42 -1.87
CA LEU A 94 -8.92 6.31 -0.85
C LEU A 94 -8.31 7.71 -0.87
N GLU A 95 -7.00 7.81 -1.08
CA GLU A 95 -6.24 9.06 -1.02
C GLU A 95 -5.94 9.63 -2.42
N GLY A 96 -6.06 8.83 -3.48
CA GLY A 96 -5.55 9.16 -4.81
C GLY A 96 -4.06 8.80 -4.94
N SER A 97 -3.45 9.14 -6.09
CA SER A 97 -2.00 8.99 -6.27
C SER A 97 -1.26 10.30 -5.99
N GLU A 98 0.05 10.30 -5.73
CA GLU A 98 0.81 11.56 -5.61
C GLU A 98 0.73 12.43 -6.88
N LEU A 99 0.57 11.83 -8.07
CA LEU A 99 0.29 12.55 -9.31
C LEU A 99 -1.04 13.32 -9.26
N THR A 100 -2.01 12.83 -8.50
CA THR A 100 -3.27 13.56 -8.28
C THR A 100 -3.09 14.79 -7.41
N LYS A 101 -2.00 14.96 -6.65
CA LYS A 101 -1.86 16.13 -5.77
C LYS A 101 -1.57 17.41 -6.54
N GLU A 102 -0.59 17.41 -7.45
CA GLU A 102 -0.31 18.57 -8.31
C GLU A 102 -1.47 18.88 -9.25
N ASP A 103 -2.07 17.84 -9.85
CA ASP A 103 -3.27 18.00 -10.70
C ASP A 103 -4.47 18.54 -9.91
N HIS A 104 -4.64 18.11 -8.66
CA HIS A 104 -5.70 18.62 -7.78
C HIS A 104 -5.41 20.05 -7.29
N GLU A 105 -4.15 20.40 -7.04
CA GLU A 105 -3.74 21.78 -6.78
C GLU A 105 -4.02 22.69 -7.99
N LEU A 106 -3.71 22.24 -9.21
CA LEU A 106 -4.01 22.95 -10.45
C LEU A 106 -5.52 23.10 -10.67
N GLN A 107 -6.30 22.05 -10.44
CA GLN A 107 -7.76 22.09 -10.56
C GLN A 107 -8.37 23.08 -9.54
N LEU A 108 -7.92 23.04 -8.29
CA LEU A 108 -8.40 23.98 -7.26
C LEU A 108 -7.99 25.41 -7.57
N TYR A 109 -6.81 25.62 -8.15
CA TYR A 109 -6.39 26.94 -8.62
C TYR A 109 -7.30 27.45 -9.74
N ASP A 110 -7.59 26.61 -10.74
CA ASP A 110 -8.49 26.94 -11.85
C ASP A 110 -9.91 27.25 -11.35
N ASP A 111 -10.43 26.42 -10.45
CA ASP A 111 -11.73 26.62 -9.79
C ASP A 111 -11.79 27.96 -9.03
N PHE A 112 -10.67 28.38 -8.41
CA PHE A 112 -10.56 29.65 -7.71
C PHE A 112 -10.45 30.84 -8.66
N GLU A 113 -9.62 30.75 -9.69
CA GLU A 113 -9.47 31.79 -10.72
C GLU A 113 -10.81 32.08 -11.42
N HIS A 114 -11.60 31.03 -11.65
CA HIS A 114 -12.92 31.10 -12.27
C HIS A 114 -14.06 31.20 -11.25
N PHE A 115 -13.77 31.48 -9.97
CA PHE A 115 -14.80 31.55 -8.95
C PHE A 115 -15.59 32.86 -9.01
N TRP A 116 -16.77 32.81 -9.63
CA TRP A 116 -17.68 33.95 -9.75
C TRP A 116 -19.06 33.63 -9.21
N GLN A 117 -19.79 34.67 -8.80
CA GLN A 117 -21.19 34.53 -8.43
C GLN A 117 -22.02 34.16 -9.67
N ASN A 118 -22.77 33.08 -9.58
CA ASN A 118 -23.62 32.64 -10.67
C ASN A 118 -24.86 33.53 -10.79
N LYS A 119 -25.39 33.68 -12.02
CA LYS A 119 -26.61 34.45 -12.26
C LYS A 119 -27.78 33.80 -11.51
N GLY A 120 -28.39 34.55 -10.59
CA GLY A 120 -29.50 34.08 -9.75
C GLY A 120 -29.08 33.33 -8.49
N GLU A 121 -27.79 33.24 -8.20
CA GLU A 121 -27.26 32.65 -6.97
C GLU A 121 -27.50 33.58 -5.76
N THR A 122 -28.01 33.01 -4.66
CA THR A 122 -28.18 33.76 -3.43
C THR A 122 -26.83 34.00 -2.75
N ILE A 123 -26.75 35.04 -1.92
CA ILE A 123 -25.54 35.34 -1.14
C ILE A 123 -25.16 34.15 -0.24
N HIS A 124 -26.15 33.42 0.29
CA HIS A 124 -25.91 32.26 1.13
C HIS A 124 -25.26 31.12 0.34
N ASP A 125 -25.80 30.80 -0.84
CA ASP A 125 -25.27 29.72 -1.69
C ASP A 125 -23.85 30.02 -2.18
N TYR A 126 -23.59 31.29 -2.54
CA TYR A 126 -22.26 31.77 -2.88
C TYR A 126 -21.27 31.54 -1.73
N TYR A 127 -21.65 31.93 -0.51
CA TYR A 127 -20.81 31.76 0.67
C TYR A 127 -20.52 30.28 0.96
N VAL A 128 -21.53 29.41 0.87
CA VAL A 128 -21.37 27.96 1.09
C VAL A 128 -20.37 27.37 0.09
N ARG A 129 -20.49 27.70 -1.20
CA ARG A 129 -19.54 27.26 -2.22
C ARG A 129 -18.13 27.78 -1.98
N PHE A 130 -18.01 29.06 -1.64
CA PHE A 130 -16.71 29.67 -1.38
C PHE A 130 -16.03 29.02 -0.18
N ALA A 131 -16.77 28.83 0.92
CA ALA A 131 -16.28 28.15 2.12
C ALA A 131 -15.83 26.72 1.82
N LYS A 132 -16.57 25.99 0.96
CA LYS A 132 -16.18 24.67 0.50
C LYS A 132 -14.85 24.70 -0.25
N LEU A 133 -14.70 25.57 -1.25
CA LEU A 133 -13.48 25.71 -2.05
C LEU A 133 -12.26 26.01 -1.17
N ILE A 134 -12.38 26.96 -0.24
CA ILE A 134 -11.30 27.30 0.70
C ILE A 134 -10.96 26.13 1.63
N ASN A 135 -11.96 25.39 2.09
CA ASN A 135 -11.73 24.21 2.92
C ASN A 135 -11.01 23.10 2.15
N ASP A 136 -11.39 22.86 0.89
CA ASP A 136 -10.77 21.87 0.02
C ASP A 136 -9.29 22.22 -0.25
N MET A 137 -8.99 23.50 -0.52
CA MET A 137 -7.60 24.00 -0.61
C MET A 137 -6.80 23.82 0.69
N ARG A 138 -7.42 24.09 1.84
CA ARG A 138 -6.78 23.94 3.15
C ARG A 138 -6.49 22.48 3.50
N ASN A 139 -7.37 21.56 3.11
CA ASN A 139 -7.23 20.13 3.40
C ASN A 139 -5.96 19.54 2.77
N ILE A 140 -5.58 20.01 1.59
CA ILE A 140 -4.35 19.56 0.91
C ILE A 140 -3.11 20.39 1.28
N LYS A 141 -3.26 21.35 2.21
CA LYS A 141 -2.20 22.29 2.64
C LYS A 141 -1.65 23.16 1.50
N MET A 142 -2.51 23.51 0.54
CA MET A 142 -2.13 24.39 -0.56
C MET A 142 -1.77 25.78 -0.01
N THR A 143 -0.57 26.27 -0.30
CA THR A 143 -0.18 27.65 0.01
C THR A 143 -0.49 28.53 -1.19
N MET A 144 -1.51 29.37 -1.06
CA MET A 144 -1.75 30.45 -2.03
C MET A 144 -0.65 31.50 -1.90
N SER A 145 0.41 31.37 -2.68
CA SER A 145 1.33 32.48 -2.90
C SER A 145 0.68 33.41 -3.93
N MET A 146 0.33 34.63 -3.55
CA MET A 146 0.02 35.66 -4.53
C MET A 146 1.28 35.91 -5.36
N MET A 147 1.22 35.64 -6.66
CA MET A 147 2.25 35.99 -7.62
C MET A 147 1.98 37.38 -8.21
#